data_AF-A0A453Q7F4-F1
#
_entry.id   AF-A0A453Q7F4-F1
#
_cell.length_a   1.000
_cell.length_b   1.000
_cell.length_c   1.000
_cell.angle_alpha   90.00
_cell.angle_beta   90.00
_cell.angle_gamma   90.00
#
_symmetry.space_group_name_H-M   'P 1'
#
loop_
_entity.id
_entity.type
_entity.pdbx_description
1 polymer ?
#
loop_
_entity_poly.entity_id
_entity_poly.type
_entity_poly.pdbx_seq_one_letter_code
_entity_poly.pdbx_strand_id
1 'polypeptide(L)'
;MEGVLVSAAAGALNSVLEKLGSLLVNEYNHGGGSREIKSLTDELTAMHAFLLKVSDEEDPDVQDKVWMSMVRELSYDIEDSIDDFMQDEANKGRSSTS
;
A
#
# COMPACT_ATOMS: atom_id res chain seq x y z
N MET A 1 21.77 9.05 4.84
CA MET A 1 21.18 7.99 3.98
C MET A 1 19.80 7.58 4.48
N GLU A 2 19.52 7.73 5.79
CA GLU A 2 18.23 7.33 6.40
C GLU A 2 17.01 8.07 5.85
N GLY A 3 17.09 9.39 5.65
CA GLY A 3 15.98 10.16 5.08
C GLY A 3 15.53 9.70 3.67
N VAL A 4 16.42 9.08 2.90
CA VAL A 4 16.08 8.50 1.58
C VAL A 4 15.26 7.21 1.75
N LEU A 5 15.58 6.40 2.77
CA LEU A 5 14.85 5.17 3.06
C LEU A 5 13.43 5.47 3.56
N VAL A 6 13.28 6.45 4.46
CA VAL A 6 11.96 6.85 4.96
C VAL A 6 11.09 7.37 3.82
N SER A 7 11.64 8.28 2.99
CA SER A 7 10.90 8.87 1.87
C SER A 7 10.48 7.82 0.84
N ALA A 8 11.33 6.83 0.57
CA ALA A 8 10.99 5.74 -0.35
C ALA A 8 9.88 4.84 0.23
N ALA A 9 9.98 4.46 1.50
CA ALA A 9 8.96 3.65 2.17
C ALA A 9 7.61 4.38 2.25
N ALA A 10 7.61 5.67 2.62
CA ALA A 10 6.40 6.47 2.73
C ALA A 10 5.74 6.68 1.36
N GLY A 11 6.55 6.93 0.32
CA GLY A 11 6.05 7.07 -1.05
C GLY A 11 5.41 5.77 -1.58
N ALA A 12 6.07 4.63 -1.39
CA ALA A 12 5.54 3.33 -1.79
C ALA A 12 4.22 3.02 -1.09
N LEU A 13 4.16 3.24 0.23
CA LEU A 13 2.96 3.01 1.02
C LEU A 13 1.81 3.95 0.64
N ASN A 14 2.11 5.22 0.32
CA ASN A 14 1.10 6.15 -0.17
C ASN A 14 0.51 5.70 -1.52
N SER A 15 1.34 5.19 -2.45
CA SER A 15 0.85 4.60 -3.71
C SER A 15 -0.16 3.48 -3.45
N VAL A 16 0.17 2.55 -2.54
CA VAL A 16 -0.72 1.44 -2.16
C VAL A 16 -2.04 1.96 -1.58
N LEU A 17 -2.00 2.94 -0.67
CA LEU A 17 -3.21 3.53 -0.07
C LEU A 17 -4.13 4.16 -1.12
N GLU A 18 -3.58 4.85 -2.11
CA GLU A 18 -4.36 5.42 -3.22
C GLU A 18 -5.02 4.35 -4.08
N LYS A 19 -4.30 3.25 -4.38
CA LYS A 19 -4.86 2.12 -5.14
C LYS A 19 -5.94 1.38 -4.34
N LEU A 20 -5.75 1.15 -3.04
CA LEU A 20 -6.77 0.55 -2.17
C LEU A 20 -8.04 1.41 -2.07
N GLY A 21 -7.89 2.75 -2.00
CA GLY A 21 -9.03 3.67 -2.05
C GLY A 21 -9.85 3.52 -3.33
N SER A 22 -9.16 3.35 -4.46
CA SER A 22 -9.80 3.11 -5.77
C SER A 22 -10.52 1.75 -5.83
N LEU A 23 -9.88 0.69 -5.32
CA LEU A 23 -10.49 -0.64 -5.21
C LEU A 23 -11.70 -0.65 -4.30
N LEU A 24 -11.63 0.05 -3.17
CA LEU A 24 -12.74 0.15 -2.22
C LEU A 24 -13.98 0.74 -2.90
N VAL A 25 -13.83 1.84 -3.65
CA VAL A 25 -14.93 2.45 -4.41
C VAL A 25 -15.51 1.47 -5.44
N ASN A 26 -14.67 0.65 -6.09
CA ASN A 26 -15.11 -0.36 -7.04
C ASN A 26 -15.85 -1.53 -6.37
N GLU A 27 -15.31 -2.10 -5.28
CA GLU A 27 -15.88 -3.24 -4.53
C GLU A 27 -17.18 -2.87 -3.81
N TYR A 28 -17.33 -1.62 -3.34
CA TYR A 28 -18.62 -1.12 -2.80
C TYR A 28 -19.75 -1.27 -3.82
N ASN A 29 -19.46 -1.18 -5.13
CA ASN A 29 -20.45 -1.38 -6.18
C ASN A 29 -20.73 -2.85 -6.48
N HIS A 30 -19.80 -3.76 -6.13
CA HIS A 30 -19.85 -5.19 -6.45
C HIS A 30 -20.21 -6.09 -5.23
N GLY A 31 -20.32 -5.51 -4.03
CA GLY A 31 -20.86 -6.16 -2.84
C GLY A 31 -19.93 -7.15 -2.13
N GLY A 32 -18.65 -7.20 -2.50
CA GLY A 32 -17.60 -8.00 -1.84
C GLY A 32 -16.59 -7.13 -1.09
N GLY A 33 -15.70 -7.77 -0.30
CA GLY A 33 -14.34 -7.32 0.06
C GLY A 33 -14.11 -5.96 0.75
N SER A 34 -15.12 -5.11 0.88
CA SER A 34 -14.99 -3.73 1.38
C SER A 34 -14.54 -3.66 2.84
N ARG A 35 -14.86 -4.67 3.65
CA ARG A 35 -14.43 -4.74 5.06
C ARG A 35 -12.94 -5.05 5.16
N GLU A 36 -12.46 -6.00 4.37
CA GLU A 36 -11.08 -6.45 4.33
C GLU A 36 -10.19 -5.33 3.78
N ILE A 37 -10.59 -4.70 2.67
CA ILE A 37 -9.87 -3.55 2.09
C ILE A 37 -9.78 -2.39 3.09
N LYS A 38 -10.87 -2.12 3.83
CA LYS A 38 -10.87 -1.09 4.87
C LYS A 38 -9.92 -1.42 6.03
N SER A 39 -9.94 -2.66 6.53
CA SER A 39 -9.00 -3.10 7.58
C SER A 39 -7.55 -2.93 7.12
N LEU A 40 -7.23 -3.38 5.91
CA LEU A 40 -5.89 -3.24 5.34
C LEU A 40 -5.50 -1.76 5.19
N THR A 41 -6.42 -0.91 4.75
CA THR A 41 -6.21 0.54 4.63
C THR A 41 -5.91 1.17 6.01
N ASP A 42 -6.64 0.79 7.06
CA ASP A 42 -6.42 1.28 8.42
C ASP A 42 -5.03 0.85 8.96
N GLU A 43 -4.64 -0.41 8.72
CA GLU A 43 -3.33 -0.96 9.11
C GLU A 43 -2.17 -0.25 8.41
N LEU A 44 -2.27 -0.07 7.08
CA LEU A 44 -1.27 0.64 6.29
C LEU A 44 -1.20 2.14 6.64
N THR A 45 -2.34 2.76 6.98
CA THR A 45 -2.36 4.15 7.46
C THR A 45 -1.57 4.29 8.77
N ALA A 46 -1.69 3.33 9.69
CA ALA A 46 -0.91 3.33 10.92
C ALA A 46 0.60 3.19 10.64
N MET A 47 0.99 2.32 9.69
CA MET A 47 2.39 2.20 9.25
C MET A 47 2.90 3.48 8.59
N HIS A 48 2.08 4.17 7.79
CA HIS A 48 2.45 5.45 7.18
C HIS A 48 2.68 6.53 8.23
N ALA A 49 1.81 6.61 9.25
CA ALA A 49 2.00 7.52 10.37
C ALA A 49 3.29 7.23 11.16
N PHE A 50 3.64 5.95 11.33
CA PHE A 50 4.92 5.55 11.92
C PHE A 50 6.10 6.06 11.07
N LEU A 51 6.07 5.87 9.75
CA LEU A 51 7.13 6.37 8.86
C LEU A 51 7.28 7.88 8.92
N LEU A 52 6.17 8.63 8.95
CA LEU A 52 6.20 10.09 9.08
C LEU A 52 6.83 10.54 10.40
N LYS A 53 6.53 9.83 11.49
CA LYS A 53 7.17 10.10 12.78
C LYS A 53 8.68 9.86 12.70
N VAL A 54 9.11 8.74 12.14
CA VAL A 54 10.53 8.39 12.01
C VAL A 54 11.27 9.34 11.05
N SER A 55 10.61 9.90 10.02
CA SER A 55 11.26 10.92 9.16
C SER A 55 11.63 12.21 9.88
N ASP A 56 10.93 12.53 10.96
CA ASP A 56 11.19 13.73 11.76
C ASP A 56 12.30 13.50 12.81
N GLU A 57 12.79 12.26 12.98
CA GLU A 57 13.85 11.91 13.91
C GLU A 57 15.24 12.01 13.25
N GLU A 58 16.17 12.75 13.89
CA GLU A 58 17.53 12.96 13.34
C GLU A 58 18.41 11.71 13.38
N ASP A 59 18.21 10.82 14.35
CA ASP A 59 18.97 9.57 14.52
C ASP A 59 18.02 8.41 14.91
N PRO A 60 17.28 7.86 13.93
CA PRO A 60 16.38 6.73 14.17
C PRO A 60 17.17 5.49 14.58
N ASP A 61 16.60 4.69 15.47
CA ASP A 61 17.33 3.56 16.03
C ASP A 61 17.44 2.38 15.03
N VAL A 62 18.17 1.33 15.41
CA VAL A 62 18.37 0.16 14.53
C VAL A 62 17.05 -0.54 14.23
N GLN A 63 16.12 -0.56 15.18
CA GLN A 63 14.81 -1.17 15.01
C GLN A 63 13.97 -0.34 14.01
N ASP A 64 13.98 0.99 14.12
CA ASP A 64 13.29 1.87 13.17
C ASP A 64 13.77 1.64 11.74
N LYS A 65 15.09 1.52 11.53
CA LYS A 65 15.68 1.25 10.21
C LYS A 65 15.23 -0.08 9.60
N VAL A 66 15.16 -1.12 10.43
CA VAL A 66 14.65 -2.43 9.99
C VAL A 66 13.18 -2.33 9.62
N TRP A 67 12.36 -1.68 10.45
CA TRP A 67 10.95 -1.48 10.18
C TRP A 67 10.71 -0.68 8.90
N MET A 68 11.46 0.41 8.67
CA MET A 68 11.36 1.19 7.42
C MET A 68 11.60 0.34 6.18
N SER A 69 12.61 -0.53 6.21
CA SER A 69 12.88 -1.43 5.10
C SER A 69 11.77 -2.46 4.93
N MET A 70 11.26 -3.05 6.01
CA MET A 70 10.17 -4.03 5.96
C MET A 70 8.88 -3.41 5.40
N VAL A 71 8.52 -2.20 5.84
CA VAL A 71 7.34 -1.49 5.34
C VAL A 71 7.50 -1.16 3.86
N ARG A 72 8.70 -0.82 3.39
CA ARG A 72 8.95 -0.60 1.97
C ARG A 72 8.74 -1.86 1.15
N GLU A 73 9.37 -2.97 1.52
CA GLU A 73 9.23 -4.23 0.78
C GLU A 73 7.78 -4.73 0.80
N LEU A 74 7.10 -4.63 1.95
CA LEU A 74 5.68 -4.95 2.05
C LEU A 74 4.82 -4.08 1.13
N SER A 75 5.16 -2.80 0.99
CA SER A 75 4.43 -1.89 0.09
C SER A 75 4.57 -2.34 -1.36
N TYR A 76 5.77 -2.77 -1.79
CA TYR A 76 5.97 -3.31 -3.14
C TYR A 76 5.21 -4.62 -3.35
N ASP A 77 5.26 -5.55 -2.39
CA ASP A 77 4.52 -6.82 -2.48
C ASP A 77 3.00 -6.59 -2.63
N ILE A 78 2.45 -5.63 -1.88
CA ILE A 78 1.03 -5.26 -1.98
C ILE A 78 0.74 -4.55 -3.31
N GLU A 79 1.63 -3.66 -3.75
CA GLU A 79 1.47 -2.94 -5.02
C GLU A 79 1.40 -3.91 -6.20
N ASP A 80 2.33 -4.86 -6.27
CA ASP A 80 2.36 -5.91 -7.30
C ASP A 80 1.08 -6.76 -7.26
N SER A 81 0.64 -7.15 -6.05
CA SER A 81 -0.59 -7.94 -5.88
C SER A 81 -1.84 -7.20 -6.37
N ILE A 82 -1.92 -5.88 -6.12
CA ILE A 82 -3.02 -5.03 -6.59
C ILE A 82 -2.97 -4.86 -8.11
N ASP A 83 -1.78 -4.65 -8.67
CA ASP A 83 -1.62 -4.47 -10.12
C ASP A 83 -1.95 -5.75 -10.89
N ASP A 84 -1.56 -6.92 -10.37
CA ASP A 84 -1.94 -8.23 -10.92
C ASP A 84 -3.47 -8.42 -10.89
N PHE A 85 -4.12 -8.11 -9.77
CA PHE A 85 -5.58 -8.16 -9.65
C PHE A 85 -6.29 -7.24 -10.67
N MET A 86 -5.81 -6.00 -10.82
CA MET A 86 -6.38 -5.05 -11.78
C MET A 86 -6.19 -5.50 -13.23
N GLN A 87 -5.05 -6.12 -13.56
CA GLN A 87 -4.80 -6.68 -14.89
C GLN A 87 -5.75 -7.84 -15.20
N ASP A 88 -5.97 -8.73 -14.23
CA ASP A 88 -6.90 -9.85 -14.37
C ASP A 88 -8.35 -9.39 -14.59
N GLU A 89 -8.81 -8.39 -13.82
CA GLU A 89 -10.14 -7.80 -14.00
C GLU A 89 -10.29 -7.13 -15.38
N ALA A 90 -9.27 -6.41 -15.85
CA ALA A 90 -9.28 -5.82 -17.19
C ALA A 90 -9.32 -6.88 -18.30
N ASN A 91 -8.64 -8.02 -18.12
CA ASN A 91 -8.61 -9.10 -19.09
C ASN A 91 -9.95 -9.86 -19.15
N LYS A 92 -10.65 -10.04 -18.02
CA LYS A 92 -12.03 -10.60 -17.99
C LYS A 92 -13.02 -9.78 -18.81
N GLY A 93 -12.88 -8.45 -18.82
CA GLY A 93 -13.70 -7.56 -19.65
C GLY A 93 -13.48 -7.75 -21.16
N ARG A 94 -12.26 -8.11 -21.58
CA ARG A 94 -11.90 -8.32 -23.00
C ARG A 94 -12.32 -9.66 -23.57
N SER A 95 -12.37 -10.72 -22.75
CA SER A 95 -12.84 -12.04 -23.20
C SER A 95 -14.37 -12.13 -23.33
N SER A 96 -15.09 -11.23 -22.67
CA SER A 96 -16.57 -11.19 -22.68
C SER A 96 -17.17 -10.49 -23.91
N THR A 97 -16.35 -9.85 -24.75
CA THR A 97 -16.78 -9.08 -25.94
C THR A 97 -16.42 -9.73 -27.27
N SER A 98 -15.94 -10.98 -27.28
CA SER A 98 -15.53 -11.68 -28.51
C SER A 98 -16.40 -12.87 -28.87
#